data_AF-A0A6P0SM66-F1
#
_entry.id   AF-A0A6P0SM66-F1
#
_cell.length_a   1.000
_cell.length_b   1.000
_cell.length_c   1.000
_cell.angle_alpha   90.00
_cell.angle_beta   90.00
_cell.angle_gamma   90.00
#
_symmetry.space_group_name_H-M   'P 1'
#
loop_
_entity.id
_entity.type
_entity.pdbx_description
1 polymer ?
#
loop_
_entity_poly.entity_id
_entity_poly.type
_entity_poly.pdbx_seq_one_letter_code
_entity_poly.pdbx_strand_id
1 'polypeptide(L)' 'MSSMTVGFRIPENLHKQLEEYRAKAHLSKSEVIVSAIAQYLGAVEYVPFSQRVIDLEERMAALETQVAEYQKSISNL' A
#
# COMPACT_ATOMS: atom_id res chain seq x y z
N MET A 1 -7.10 23.50 8.26
CA MET A 1 -6.28 22.85 7.23
C MET A 1 -6.68 23.41 5.88
N SER A 2 -5.80 24.16 5.22
CA SER A 2 -6.07 24.68 3.88
C SER A 2 -6.11 23.51 2.89
N SER A 3 -7.22 23.29 2.19
CA SER A 3 -7.30 22.29 1.14
C SER A 3 -6.87 22.90 -0.20
N MET A 4 -5.82 22.35 -0.81
CA MET A 4 -5.43 22.68 -2.18
C MET A 4 -5.97 21.61 -3.13
N THR A 5 -6.52 22.04 -4.26
CA THR A 5 -7.00 21.12 -5.30
C THR A 5 -5.96 21.04 -6.41
N VAL A 6 -5.60 19.81 -6.79
CA VAL A 6 -4.66 19.54 -7.90
C VAL A 6 -5.39 18.74 -8.96
N GLY A 7 -5.36 19.20 -10.21
CA GLY A 7 -5.89 18.50 -11.37
C GLY A 7 -4.77 17.95 -12.25
N PHE A 8 -4.91 16.72 -12.73
CA PHE A 8 -3.94 16.05 -13.60
C PHE A 8 -4.67 15.17 -14.61
N ARG A 9 -4.01 14.88 -15.75
CA ARG A 9 -4.52 13.95 -16.76
C ARG A 9 -3.89 12.58 -16.53
N ILE A 10 -4.70 11.52 -16.58
CA ILE A 10 -4.22 10.14 -16.54
C ILE A 10 -4.74 9.35 -17.73
N PRO A 11 -3.98 8.36 -18.21
CA PRO A 11 -4.46 7.37 -19.16
C PRO A 11 -5.72 6.63 -18.64
N GLU A 12 -6.63 6.26 -19.54
CA GLU A 12 -7.91 5.61 -19.18
C GLU A 12 -7.71 4.25 -18.49
N ASN A 13 -6.70 3.49 -18.90
CA ASN A 13 -6.35 2.22 -18.26
C ASN A 13 -5.96 2.41 -16.79
N LEU A 14 -5.19 3.45 -16.49
CA LEU A 14 -4.76 3.77 -15.13
C LEU A 14 -5.94 4.27 -14.28
N HIS A 15 -6.84 5.06 -14.88
CA HIS A 15 -8.09 5.46 -14.21
C HIS A 15 -8.92 4.23 -13.81
N LYS A 16 -9.04 3.24 -14.70
CA LYS A 16 -9.78 2.01 -14.41
C LYS A 16 -9.16 1.23 -13.24
N GLN A 17 -7.84 1.03 -13.26
CA GLN A 17 -7.13 0.35 -12.17
C GLN A 17 -7.30 1.09 -10.83
N LEU A 18 -7.29 2.43 -10.86
CA LEU A 18 -7.52 3.24 -9.67
C LEU A 18 -8.93 3.04 -9.10
N GLU A 19 -9.94 2.95 -9.96
CA GLU A 19 -11.32 2.65 -9.54
C GLU A 19 -11.47 1.26 -8.94
N GLU A 20 -10.81 0.24 -9.51
CA GLU A 20 -10.81 -1.13 -8.99
C GLU A 20 -10.15 -1.21 -7.60
N TYR A 21 -8.98 -0.57 -7.44
CA TYR A 21 -8.30 -0.50 -6.14
C TYR A 21 -9.13 0.27 -5.11
N ARG A 22 -9.76 1.38 -5.51
CA ARG A 22 -10.65 2.16 -4.66
C ARG A 22 -11.80 1.31 -4.11
N ALA A 23 -12.42 0.49 -4.96
CA ALA A 23 -13.49 -0.42 -4.57
C ALA A 23 -13.01 -1.51 -3.60
N LYS A 24 -11.82 -2.07 -3.83
CA LYS A 24 -11.22 -3.09 -2.94
C LYS A 24 -10.82 -2.54 -1.57
N ALA A 25 -10.27 -1.33 -1.54
CA ALA A 25 -9.76 -0.71 -0.32
C ALA A 25 -10.82 0.11 0.45
N HIS A 26 -12.03 0.26 -0.09
CA HIS A 26 -13.11 1.10 0.45
C HIS A 26 -12.68 2.55 0.73
N LEU A 27 -11.82 3.11 -0.13
CA LEU A 27 -11.28 4.46 -0.01
C LEU A 27 -12.00 5.43 -0.95
N SER A 28 -11.89 6.74 -0.70
CA SER A 28 -12.24 7.78 -1.66
C SER A 28 -11.12 7.96 -2.70
N LYS A 29 -11.44 8.59 -3.84
CA LYS A 29 -10.42 8.89 -4.88
C LYS A 29 -9.27 9.72 -4.32
N SER A 30 -9.59 10.72 -3.51
CA SER A 30 -8.60 11.59 -2.89
C SER A 30 -7.69 10.81 -1.93
N GLU A 31 -8.25 9.91 -1.11
CA GLU A 31 -7.45 9.08 -0.20
C GLU A 31 -6.51 8.13 -0.94
N VAL A 32 -6.97 7.51 -2.03
CA VAL A 32 -6.11 6.66 -2.88
C VAL A 32 -4.94 7.47 -3.45
N ILE A 33 -5.22 8.66 -4.00
CA ILE A 33 -4.18 9.51 -4.60
C ILE A 33 -3.21 10.03 -3.54
N VAL A 34 -3.71 10.47 -2.39
CA VAL A 34 -2.86 10.92 -1.27
C VAL A 34 -1.98 9.77 -0.79
N SER A 35 -2.54 8.57 -0.61
CA SER A 35 -1.78 7.38 -0.23
C SER A 35 -0.68 7.05 -1.23
N ALA A 36 -0.99 7.06 -2.53
CA ALA A 36 -0.01 6.79 -3.58
C ALA A 36 1.12 7.82 -3.62
N ILE A 37 0.79 9.11 -3.50
CA ILE A 37 1.80 10.19 -3.43
C ILE A 37 2.64 10.06 -2.16
N ALA A 38 2.00 9.78 -1.02
CA ALA A 38 2.66 9.59 0.26
C ALA A 38 3.65 8.42 0.22
N GLN A 39 3.23 7.28 -0.34
CA GLN A 39 4.11 6.13 -0.57
C GLN A 39 5.27 6.47 -1.51
N TYR A 40 5.00 7.12 -2.64
CA TYR A 40 6.02 7.51 -3.61
C TYR A 40 7.07 8.47 -3.02
N LEU A 41 6.64 9.42 -2.18
CA LEU A 41 7.51 10.40 -1.53
C LEU A 41 8.11 9.92 -0.20
N GLY A 42 7.76 8.72 0.28
CA GLY A 42 8.18 8.21 1.59
C GLY A 42 7.56 8.96 2.78
N ALA A 43 6.48 9.72 2.57
CA ALA A 43 5.78 10.49 3.58
C ALA A 43 4.72 9.63 4.31
N VAL A 44 5.19 8.64 5.07
CA VAL A 44 4.39 7.58 5.72
C VAL A 44 3.27 8.11 6.64
N GLU A 45 3.40 9.33 7.12
CA GLU A 45 2.40 10.03 7.94
C GLU A 45 1.09 10.35 7.21
N TYR A 46 1.10 10.38 5.87
CA TYR A 46 -0.09 10.59 5.03
C TYR A 46 -0.67 9.29 4.46
N VAL A 47 -0.06 8.13 4.75
CA VAL A 47 -0.60 6.83 4.34
C VAL A 47 -1.69 6.41 5.34
N PRO A 48 -2.92 6.06 4.87
CA PRO A 48 -3.99 5.60 5.74
C PRO A 48 -3.54 4.47 6.66
N PHE A 49 -4.00 4.50 7.92
CA PHE A 49 -3.61 3.50 8.92
C PHE A 49 -3.92 2.06 8.47
N SER A 50 -5.09 1.86 7.84
CA SER A 50 -5.48 0.56 7.26
C SER A 50 -4.46 0.04 6.24
N GLN A 51 -3.99 0.91 5.34
CA GLN A 51 -2.97 0.53 4.36
C GLN A 51 -1.64 0.20 5.04
N ARG A 52 -1.23 0.96 6.06
CA ARG A 52 -0.01 0.67 6.82
C ARG A 52 -0.08 -0.67 7.57
N VAL A 53 -1.26 -1.05 8.05
CA VAL A 53 -1.47 -2.36 8.70
C VAL A 53 -1.37 -3.48 7.68
N ILE A 54 -2.01 -3.35 6.51
CA ILE A 54 -1.91 -4.34 5.42
C ILE A 54 -0.44 -4.54 5.00
N ASP A 55 0.29 -3.45 4.75
CA ASP A 55 1.71 -3.52 4.36
C ASP A 55 2.57 -4.19 5.45
N LEU A 56 2.21 -4.00 6.72
CA LEU A 56 2.89 -4.63 7.86
C LEU A 56 2.59 -6.14 7.93
N GLU A 57 1.33 -6.53 7.75
CA GLU A 57 0.89 -7.93 7.73
C GLU A 57 1.59 -8.71 6.61
N GLU A 58 1.67 -8.15 5.41
CA GLU A 58 2.37 -8.78 4.28
C GLU A 58 3.86 -8.98 4.55
N ARG A 59 4.53 -7.95 5.12
CA ARG A 59 5.96 -8.04 5.48
C ARG A 59 6.19 -9.05 6.60
N MET A 60 5.28 -9.15 7.56
CA MET A 60 5.37 -10.12 8.64
C MET A 60 5.25 -11.55 8.11
N ALA A 61 4.27 -11.82 7.24
CA ALA A 61 4.09 -13.13 6.62
C ALA A 61 5.32 -13.57 5.80
N ALA A 62 5.94 -12.65 5.07
CA ALA A 62 7.18 -12.92 4.34
C ALA A 62 8.33 -13.28 5.30
N LEU A 63 8.45 -12.56 6.42
CA LEU A 63 9.47 -12.81 7.42
C LEU A 63 9.26 -14.16 8.14
N GLU A 64 8.02 -14.47 8.52
CA GLU A 64 7.65 -15.76 9.12
C GLU A 64 7.99 -16.93 8.20
N THR A 65 7.72 -16.79 6.90
CA THR A 65 8.08 -17.79 5.90
C THR A 65 9.60 -17.99 5.85
N GLN A 66 10.37 -16.90 5.80
CA GLN A 66 11.82 -16.96 5.76
C GLN A 66 12.41 -17.60 7.03
N VAL A 67 11.88 -17.27 8.21
CA VAL A 67 12.29 -17.88 9.49
C VAL A 67 11.98 -19.37 9.50
N ALA A 68 10.81 -19.79 9.02
CA ALA A 68 10.46 -21.20 8.93
C ALA A 68 11.39 -21.98 7.97
N GLU A 69 11.77 -21.38 6.84
CA GLU A 69 12.74 -21.95 5.90
C GLU A 69 14.13 -22.08 6.54
N TYR A 70 14.61 -21.03 7.23
CA TYR A 70 15.86 -21.08 7.96
C TYR A 70 15.86 -22.17 9.04
N GLN A 71 14.80 -22.29 9.83
CA GLN A 71 14.69 -23.33 10.86
C GLN A 71 14.74 -24.73 10.26
N LYS A 72 14.06 -24.98 9.13
CA LYS A 72 14.14 -26.26 8.40
C LYS A 72 15.55 -26.57 7.90
N SER A 73 16.29 -25.55 7.46
CA SER A 73 17.67 -25.73 6.98
C SER A 73 18.63 -26.14 8.11
N ILE A 74 18.39 -25.66 9.33
CA ILE A 74 19.20 -25.98 10.51
C ILE A 74 18.83 -27.36 11.06
N SER A 75 17.57 -27.80 10.99
CA SER A 75 17.14 -29.11 11.49
C SER A 75 17.54 -30.29 10.59
N ASN A 76 17.95 -30.03 9.35
CA ASN A 76 18.39 -31.05 8.39
C ASN A 76 19.93 -31.22 8.34
N LEU A 77 20.66 -30.56 9.25
CA LEU A 77 22.10 -30.71 9.51
C LEU A 77 22.33 -31.50 10.80
#